data_AF-A0A4P7Z7N8-F1
#
_entry.id   AF-A0A4P7Z7N8-F1
#
_cell.length_a   1.000
_cell.length_b   1.000
_cell.length_c   1.000
_cell.angle_alpha   90.00
_cell.angle_beta   90.00
_cell.angle_gamma   90.00
#
_symmetry.space_group_name_H-M   'P 1'
#
loop_
_entity.id
_entity.type
_entity.pdbx_description
1 polymer ?
#
loop_
_entity_poly.entity_id
_entity_poly.type
_entity_poly.pdbx_seq_one_letter_code
_entity_poly.pdbx_strand_id
1 'polypeptide(L)'
;MAMKITPDDCGIELSLSRRAERSIRNSMMDWILSEIEKRGFSARDEKLFNQDTIEDDAERLAGEVVDLLKMHFRDQAATSCADCWPASIHEWLMATLPECVDDVCNGYIEQGEIGGLDFLIINASGTPIHMEGTDATIDLGGGPED
;
A
#
# COMPACT_ATOMS: atom_id res chain seq x y z
N MET A 1 1.18 26.47 35.69
CA MET A 1 1.87 27.03 34.50
C MET A 1 0.97 26.79 33.31
N ALA A 2 0.56 27.85 32.59
CA ALA A 2 -0.23 27.68 31.36
C ALA A 2 0.74 27.37 30.21
N MET A 3 0.54 26.23 29.56
CA MET A 3 1.26 25.84 28.34
C MET A 3 0.93 26.87 27.26
N LYS A 4 1.94 27.58 26.75
CA LYS A 4 1.77 28.72 25.85
C LYS A 4 2.10 28.23 24.43
N ILE A 5 1.07 27.87 23.67
CA ILE A 5 1.21 27.53 22.26
C ILE A 5 1.70 28.78 21.51
N THR A 6 2.84 28.70 20.82
CA THR A 6 3.42 29.76 19.99
C THR A 6 3.16 29.46 18.50
N PRO A 7 3.30 30.46 17.61
CA PRO A 7 3.25 30.20 16.16
C PRO A 7 4.31 29.21 15.67
N ASP A 8 5.38 28.98 16.44
CA ASP A 8 6.39 27.95 16.14
C ASP A 8 5.86 26.52 16.41
N ASP A 9 4.76 26.40 17.17
CA ASP A 9 4.02 25.13 17.34
C ASP A 9 3.08 24.84 16.14
N CYS A 10 2.95 25.76 15.19
CA CYS A 10 2.16 25.57 13.97
C CYS A 10 3.02 24.92 12.87
N GLY A 11 2.75 23.66 12.54
CA GLY A 11 3.40 22.94 11.43
C GLY A 11 2.74 23.18 10.07
N ILE A 12 3.52 23.07 9.00
CA ILE A 12 3.00 22.97 7.63
C ILE A 12 2.78 21.49 7.31
N GLU A 13 1.61 21.14 6.80
CA GLU A 13 1.28 19.77 6.40
C GLU A 13 1.10 19.66 4.89
N LEU A 14 1.67 18.60 4.30
CA LEU A 14 1.36 18.17 2.94
C LEU A 14 0.06 17.36 2.95
N SER A 15 -0.94 17.86 2.23
CA SER A 15 -2.18 17.10 1.95
C SER A 15 -2.19 16.64 0.50
N LEU A 16 -2.34 15.34 0.28
CA LEU A 16 -2.55 14.79 -1.04
C LEU A 16 -4.05 14.73 -1.35
N SER A 17 -4.38 14.86 -2.64
CA SER A 17 -5.76 14.62 -3.07
C SER A 17 -6.05 13.11 -3.08
N ARG A 18 -7.31 12.73 -2.86
CA ARG A 18 -7.78 11.34 -3.01
C ARG A 18 -7.40 10.70 -4.35
N ARG A 19 -7.29 11.51 -5.41
CA ARG A 19 -6.87 11.04 -6.73
C ARG A 19 -5.39 10.65 -6.75
N ALA A 20 -4.54 11.42 -6.07
CA ALA A 20 -3.11 11.12 -5.96
C ALA A 20 -2.90 9.86 -5.10
N GLU A 21 -3.57 9.77 -3.96
CA GLU A 21 -3.53 8.59 -3.08
C GLU A 21 -3.95 7.31 -3.83
N ARG A 22 -5.05 7.37 -4.57
CA ARG A 22 -5.49 6.25 -5.43
C ARG A 22 -4.46 5.89 -6.49
N SER A 23 -3.80 6.89 -7.08
CA SER A 23 -2.76 6.64 -8.08
C SER A 23 -1.57 5.91 -7.49
N ILE A 24 -1.12 6.32 -6.29
CA ILE A 24 -0.02 5.66 -5.57
C ILE A 24 -0.40 4.22 -5.24
N ARG A 25 -1.61 4.00 -4.70
CA ARG A 25 -2.13 2.64 -4.43
C ARG A 25 -2.13 1.75 -5.65
N ASN A 26 -2.65 2.24 -6.78
CA ASN A 26 -2.65 1.47 -8.02
C ASN A 26 -1.23 1.16 -8.51
N SER A 27 -0.29 2.09 -8.36
CA SER A 27 1.12 1.83 -8.67
C SER A 27 1.75 0.78 -7.73
N MET A 28 1.39 0.77 -6.44
CA MET A 28 1.85 -0.26 -5.50
C MET A 28 1.27 -1.63 -5.86
N MET A 29 0.00 -1.68 -6.23
CA MET A 29 -0.64 -2.92 -6.72
C MET A 29 0.08 -3.47 -7.96
N ASP A 30 0.30 -2.63 -8.97
CA ASP A 30 1.01 -3.03 -10.20
C ASP A 30 2.44 -3.52 -9.90
N TRP A 31 3.13 -2.84 -8.98
CA TRP A 31 4.47 -3.22 -8.55
C TRP A 31 4.48 -4.58 -7.84
N ILE A 32 3.61 -4.80 -6.84
CA ILE A 32 3.51 -6.09 -6.12
C ILE A 32 3.25 -7.22 -7.12
N LEU A 33 2.22 -7.08 -7.97
CA LEU A 33 1.87 -8.10 -8.96
C LEU A 33 3.06 -8.41 -9.88
N SER A 34 3.78 -7.38 -10.33
CA SER A 34 4.97 -7.56 -11.15
C SER A 34 6.08 -8.32 -10.41
N GLU A 35 6.33 -8.02 -9.14
CA GLU A 35 7.36 -8.67 -8.35
C GLU A 35 7.03 -10.13 -8.00
N ILE A 36 5.75 -10.45 -7.80
CA ILE A 36 5.28 -11.83 -7.63
C ILE A 36 5.46 -12.61 -8.94
N GLU A 37 5.10 -12.01 -10.08
CA GLU A 37 5.26 -12.64 -11.40
C GLU A 37 6.72 -12.84 -11.81
N LYS A 38 7.62 -11.91 -11.45
CA LYS A 38 9.07 -12.07 -11.65
C LYS A 38 9.63 -13.30 -10.92
N ARG A 39 9.01 -13.70 -9.79
CA ARG A 39 9.34 -14.93 -9.05
C ARG A 39 8.71 -16.19 -9.65
N GLY A 40 7.93 -16.08 -10.72
CA GLY A 40 7.35 -17.20 -11.47
C GLY A 40 5.91 -17.59 -11.09
N PHE A 41 5.24 -16.77 -10.28
CA PHE A 41 3.86 -17.02 -9.86
C PHE A 41 2.85 -16.31 -10.75
N SER A 42 1.65 -16.87 -10.90
CA SER A 42 0.55 -16.25 -11.64
C SER A 42 -0.29 -15.35 -10.72
N ALA A 43 0.30 -14.22 -10.29
CA ALA A 43 -0.28 -13.32 -9.27
C ALA A 43 -1.68 -12.81 -9.60
N ARG A 44 -1.98 -12.64 -10.89
CA ARG A 44 -3.28 -12.14 -11.39
C ARG A 44 -4.35 -13.24 -11.55
N ASP A 45 -4.00 -14.50 -11.33
CA ASP A 45 -4.99 -15.58 -11.35
C ASP A 45 -5.70 -15.64 -9.99
N GLU A 46 -6.93 -15.14 -9.96
CA GLU A 46 -7.79 -15.11 -8.77
C GLU A 46 -8.04 -16.50 -8.18
N LYS A 47 -7.86 -17.58 -8.95
CA LYS A 47 -7.99 -18.96 -8.45
C LYS A 47 -6.77 -19.43 -7.67
N LEU A 48 -5.63 -18.79 -7.87
CA LEU A 48 -4.34 -19.15 -7.28
C LEU A 48 -3.90 -18.14 -6.22
N PHE A 49 -4.37 -16.89 -6.30
CA PHE A 49 -4.02 -15.80 -5.40
C PHE A 49 -5.25 -15.01 -4.96
N ASN A 50 -5.42 -14.84 -3.65
CA ASN A 50 -6.41 -13.95 -3.08
C ASN A 50 -6.06 -12.49 -3.38
N GLN A 51 -6.82 -11.86 -4.26
CA GLN A 51 -6.58 -10.48 -4.69
C GLN A 51 -6.86 -9.46 -3.58
N ASP A 52 -7.80 -9.74 -2.68
CA ASP A 52 -8.11 -8.85 -1.56
C ASP A 52 -6.88 -8.70 -0.65
N THR A 53 -6.16 -9.80 -0.41
CA THR A 53 -4.91 -9.77 0.36
C THR A 53 -3.82 -8.94 -0.31
N ILE A 54 -3.75 -8.98 -1.64
CA ILE A 54 -2.79 -8.18 -2.42
C ILE A 54 -3.21 -6.70 -2.42
N GLU A 55 -4.52 -6.40 -2.52
CA GLU A 55 -5.03 -5.03 -2.47
C GLU A 55 -4.82 -4.41 -1.09
N ASP A 56 -5.08 -5.14 0.00
CA ASP A 56 -4.85 -4.68 1.37
C ASP A 56 -3.38 -4.30 1.58
N ASP A 57 -2.45 -5.12 1.07
CA ASP A 57 -1.03 -4.84 1.22
C ASP A 57 -0.55 -3.71 0.31
N ALA A 58 -1.14 -3.56 -0.89
CA ALA A 58 -0.92 -2.40 -1.74
C ALA A 58 -1.41 -1.10 -1.09
N GLU A 59 -2.54 -1.13 -0.38
CA GLU A 59 -3.06 0.01 0.39
C GLU A 59 -2.12 0.35 1.56
N ARG A 60 -1.62 -0.65 2.28
CA ARG A 60 -0.63 -0.44 3.34
C ARG A 60 0.65 0.21 2.80
N LEU A 61 1.25 -0.32 1.74
CA LEU A 61 2.47 0.25 1.15
C LEU A 61 2.24 1.67 0.63
N ALA A 62 1.08 1.94 0.04
CA ALA A 62 0.74 3.29 -0.40
C ALA A 62 0.65 4.27 0.78
N GLY A 63 0.08 3.83 1.92
CA GLY A 63 0.08 4.59 3.17
C GLY A 63 1.50 4.91 3.64
N GLU A 64 2.39 3.92 3.64
CA GLU A 64 3.80 4.09 4.03
C GLU A 64 4.54 5.11 3.13
N VAL A 65 4.33 5.04 1.82
CA VAL A 65 4.88 6.04 0.87
C VAL A 65 4.37 7.44 1.19
N VAL A 66 3.08 7.59 1.48
CA VAL A 66 2.49 8.90 1.80
C VAL A 66 3.03 9.43 3.13
N ASP A 67 3.16 8.59 4.14
CA ASP A 67 3.70 8.98 5.45
C ASP A 67 5.17 9.38 5.36
N LEU A 68 5.97 8.64 4.60
CA LEU A 68 7.37 8.97 4.33
C LEU A 68 7.50 10.30 3.57
N LEU A 69 6.68 10.52 2.55
CA LEU A 69 6.64 11.77 1.81
C LEU A 69 6.26 12.96 2.72
N LYS A 70 5.27 12.79 3.60
CA LYS A 70 4.87 13.80 4.58
C LYS A 70 5.95 14.07 5.62
N MET A 71 6.76 13.07 5.97
CA MET A 71 7.90 13.23 6.87
C MET A 71 8.97 14.09 6.20
N HIS A 72 9.39 13.75 4.97
CA HIS A 72 10.37 14.54 4.22
C HIS A 72 9.90 15.97 3.98
N PHE A 73 8.61 16.17 3.71
CA PHE A 73 8.05 17.51 3.57
C PHE A 73 8.17 18.33 4.85
N ARG A 74 7.90 17.73 6.01
CA ARG A 74 8.04 18.40 7.31
C ARG A 74 9.49 18.76 7.61
N ASP A 75 10.42 17.85 7.33
CA ASP A 75 11.86 18.10 7.50
C ASP A 75 12.35 19.24 6.59
N GLN A 76 11.87 19.29 5.35
CA GLN A 76 12.17 20.37 4.42
C GLN A 76 11.57 21.71 4.89
N ALA A 77 10.31 21.70 5.33
CA ALA A 77 9.63 22.90 5.83
C ALA A 77 10.28 23.45 7.12
N ALA A 78 10.83 22.57 7.97
CA ALA A 78 11.53 22.97 9.19
C ALA A 78 12.91 23.60 8.90
N THR A 79 13.53 23.27 7.78
CA THR A 79 14.90 23.71 7.43
C THR A 79 14.93 24.88 6.45
N SER A 80 13.89 25.07 5.63
CA SER A 80 13.76 26.20 4.71
C SER A 80 13.08 27.39 5.39
N CYS A 81 13.73 28.56 5.36
CA CYS A 81 13.03 29.83 5.54
C CYS A 81 11.92 29.91 4.46
N ALA A 82 10.70 30.33 4.81
CA ALA A 82 9.53 30.29 3.92
C ALA A 82 9.75 30.95 2.53
N ASP A 83 10.74 31.83 2.41
CA ASP A 83 11.15 32.53 1.18
C ASP A 83 12.06 31.69 0.25
N CYS A 84 12.54 30.53 0.69
CA CYS A 84 13.45 29.63 -0.04
C CYS A 84 12.77 28.32 -0.46
N TRP A 85 11.44 28.34 -0.61
CA TRP A 85 10.70 27.20 -1.14
C TRP A 85 11.18 26.89 -2.57
N PRO A 86 11.41 25.62 -2.96
CA PRO A 86 11.73 25.27 -4.34
C PRO A 86 10.73 25.90 -5.32
N ALA A 87 11.21 26.26 -6.51
CA ALA A 87 10.46 27.03 -7.51
C ALA A 87 9.09 26.44 -7.91
N SER A 88 8.78 25.19 -7.54
CA SER A 88 7.42 24.82 -7.11
C SER A 88 7.42 23.56 -6.22
N ILE A 89 6.42 23.42 -5.33
CA ILE A 89 6.12 22.16 -4.59
C ILE A 89 6.10 20.95 -5.54
N HIS A 90 5.67 21.16 -6.78
CA HIS A 90 5.59 20.14 -7.79
C HIS A 90 6.97 19.56 -8.16
N GLU A 91 7.99 20.39 -8.35
CA GLU A 91 9.36 19.93 -8.66
C GLU A 91 9.92 19.07 -7.52
N TRP A 92 9.74 19.52 -6.28
CA TRP A 92 10.11 18.75 -5.10
C TRP A 92 9.38 17.40 -5.05
N LEU A 93 8.07 17.40 -5.25
CA LEU A 93 7.25 16.18 -5.24
C LEU A 93 7.71 15.18 -6.32
N MET A 94 8.04 15.67 -7.51
CA MET A 94 8.52 14.85 -8.63
C MET A 94 9.89 14.23 -8.37
N ALA A 95 10.73 14.88 -7.55
CA ALA A 95 12.03 14.35 -7.16
C ALA A 95 11.92 13.35 -5.98
N THR A 96 11.13 13.68 -4.96
CA THR A 96 11.09 12.92 -3.70
C THR A 96 10.14 11.73 -3.73
N LEU A 97 9.03 11.79 -4.48
CA LEU A 97 8.07 10.67 -4.51
C LEU A 97 8.70 9.36 -5.03
N PRO A 98 9.51 9.35 -6.12
CA PRO A 98 10.20 8.14 -6.55
C PRO A 98 11.12 7.56 -5.48
N GLU A 99 11.89 8.39 -4.77
CA GLU A 99 12.78 7.96 -3.68
C GLU A 99 11.97 7.30 -2.55
N CYS A 100 10.85 7.90 -2.15
CA CYS A 100 9.98 7.32 -1.13
C CYS A 100 9.41 5.96 -1.55
N VAL A 101 9.03 5.83 -2.83
CA VAL A 101 8.54 4.57 -3.40
C VAL A 101 9.64 3.51 -3.36
N ASP A 102 10.86 3.86 -3.81
CA ASP A 102 11.99 2.93 -3.84
C ASP A 102 12.36 2.46 -2.42
N ASP A 103 12.41 3.37 -1.44
CA ASP A 103 12.73 3.04 -0.04
C ASP A 103 11.71 2.08 0.56
N VAL A 104 10.41 2.34 0.36
CA VAL A 104 9.32 1.48 0.85
C VAL A 104 9.36 0.11 0.17
N CYS A 105 9.49 0.08 -1.16
CA CYS A 105 9.57 -1.16 -1.94
C CYS A 105 10.78 -2.02 -1.57
N ASN A 106 11.96 -1.40 -1.41
CA ASN A 106 13.18 -2.10 -1.00
C ASN A 106 13.05 -2.63 0.42
N GLY A 107 12.58 -1.81 1.36
CA GLY A 107 12.33 -2.24 2.73
C GLY A 107 11.33 -3.41 2.81
N TYR A 108 10.30 -3.40 1.96
CA TYR A 108 9.33 -4.48 1.87
C TYR A 108 9.90 -5.79 1.29
N ILE A 109 10.84 -5.71 0.34
CA ILE A 109 11.58 -6.90 -0.13
C ILE A 109 12.50 -7.44 0.97
N GLU A 110 13.22 -6.56 1.66
CA GLU A 110 14.20 -6.92 2.70
C GLU A 110 13.58 -7.59 3.93
N GLN A 111 12.30 -7.33 4.21
CA GLN A 111 11.56 -7.99 5.29
C GLN A 111 11.40 -9.51 5.06
N GLY A 112 11.50 -10.03 3.83
CA GLY A 112 11.46 -11.47 3.55
C GLY A 112 10.22 -12.18 4.13
N GLU A 113 10.42 -13.38 4.69
CA GLU A 113 9.34 -14.27 5.17
C GLU A 113 8.59 -13.78 6.42
N ILE A 114 9.08 -12.75 7.13
CA ILE A 114 8.50 -12.28 8.40
C ILE A 114 7.45 -11.17 8.23
N GLY A 115 7.27 -10.64 7.02
CA GLY A 115 6.30 -9.56 6.77
C GLY A 115 6.41 -8.87 5.41
N GLY A 116 7.37 -9.27 4.58
CA GLY A 116 7.60 -8.70 3.26
C GLY A 116 6.88 -9.42 2.14
N LEU A 117 7.39 -9.24 0.93
CA LEU A 117 6.80 -9.81 -0.28
C LEU A 117 6.71 -11.34 -0.27
N ASP A 118 7.68 -12.04 0.32
CA ASP A 118 7.65 -13.49 0.39
C ASP A 118 6.54 -13.98 1.35
N PHE A 119 6.32 -13.25 2.45
CA PHE A 119 5.17 -13.49 3.35
C PHE A 119 3.84 -13.25 2.65
N LEU A 120 3.72 -12.17 1.87
CA LEU A 120 2.53 -11.90 1.07
C LEU A 120 2.26 -13.02 0.07
N ILE A 121 3.27 -13.53 -0.63
CA ILE A 121 3.10 -14.63 -1.58
C ILE A 121 2.53 -15.87 -0.88
N ILE A 122 3.08 -16.23 0.30
CA ILE A 122 2.60 -17.36 1.10
C ILE A 122 1.15 -17.15 1.50
N ASN A 123 0.80 -15.97 2.02
CA ASN A 123 -0.57 -15.70 2.48
C ASN A 123 -1.56 -15.63 1.33
N ALA A 124 -1.26 -14.88 0.27
CA ALA A 124 -2.17 -14.69 -0.85
C ALA A 124 -2.39 -15.99 -1.62
N SER A 125 -1.38 -16.87 -1.72
CA SER A 125 -1.54 -18.18 -2.36
C SER A 125 -2.12 -19.27 -1.44
N GLY A 126 -1.99 -19.12 -0.12
CA GLY A 126 -2.47 -20.07 0.88
C GLY A 126 -3.85 -19.75 1.47
N THR A 127 -4.37 -18.54 1.26
CA THR A 127 -5.68 -18.13 1.77
C THR A 127 -6.80 -18.75 0.93
N PRO A 128 -7.71 -19.55 1.52
CA PRO A 128 -8.86 -20.08 0.79
C PRO A 128 -9.72 -18.94 0.26
N ILE A 129 -10.01 -18.95 -1.04
CA ILE A 129 -10.98 -18.02 -1.64
C ILE A 129 -12.34 -18.35 -1.04
N HIS A 130 -12.87 -17.48 -0.18
CA HIS A 130 -14.26 -17.60 0.26
C HIS A 130 -15.17 -17.34 -0.94
N MET A 131 -15.57 -18.40 -1.63
CA MET A 131 -16.69 -18.33 -2.57
C MET A 131 -17.98 -18.17 -1.74
N GLU A 132 -18.38 -16.93 -1.44
CA GLU A 132 -19.77 -16.69 -1.07
C GLU A 132 -20.65 -17.03 -2.29
N GLY A 133 -21.38 -18.16 -2.21
CA GLY A 133 -22.42 -18.45 -3.20
C GLY A 133 -22.62 -19.89 -3.65
N THR A 134 -22.07 -20.92 -2.99
CA THR A 134 -22.55 -22.30 -3.19
C THR A 134 -23.35 -22.75 -1.98
N ASP A 135 -24.61 -22.33 -1.94
CA ASP A 135 -25.66 -23.03 -1.22
C ASP A 135 -25.79 -24.42 -1.85
N ALA A 136 -24.99 -25.36 -1.36
CA ALA A 136 -25.05 -26.75 -1.74
C ALA A 136 -26.28 -27.37 -1.06
N THR A 137 -27.47 -27.05 -1.56
CA THR A 137 -28.65 -27.91 -1.35
C THR A 137 -28.40 -29.20 -2.14
N ILE A 138 -27.63 -30.10 -1.54
CA ILE A 138 -27.53 -31.48 -1.99
C ILE A 138 -28.83 -32.17 -1.54
N ASP A 139 -29.89 -32.04 -2.35
CA ASP A 139 -31.06 -32.91 -2.29
C ASP A 139 -30.70 -34.22 -3.00
N LEU A 140 -30.02 -35.12 -2.27
CA LEU A 140 -29.86 -36.50 -2.69
C LEU A 140 -31.19 -37.20 -2.46
N GLY A 141 -31.97 -37.27 -3.54
CA GLY A 141 -33.14 -38.14 -3.62
C GLY A 141 -32.85 -39.53 -3.07
N GLY A 142 -33.43 -39.82 -1.91
CA GLY A 142 -33.59 -41.16 -1.37
C GLY A 142 -34.83 -41.79 -2.00
N GLY A 143 -34.60 -42.85 -2.78
CA GLY A 143 -35.63 -43.65 -3.44
C GLY A 143 -36.55 -44.41 -2.46
N PRO A 144 -37.49 -45.21 -3.01
CA PRO A 144 -38.67 -45.68 -2.31
C PRO A 144 -38.34 -46.78 -1.29
N GLU A 145 -38.97 -46.71 -0.12
CA GLU A 145 -39.11 -47.84 0.79
C GLU A 145 -40.59 -48.28 0.75
N ASP A 146 -40.78 -49.48 0.20
CA ASP A 146 -41.91 -50.44 0.27
C ASP A 146 -43.35 -50.00 -0.06
#